data_AF-A0AB39URE6-F1
#
_entry.id   AF-A0AB39URE6-F1
#
_cell.length_a   1.000
_cell.length_b   1.000
_cell.length_c   1.000
_cell.angle_alpha   90.00
_cell.angle_beta   90.00
_cell.angle_gamma   90.00
#
_symmetry.space_group_name_H-M   'P 1'
#
loop_
_entity.id
_entity.type
_entity.pdbx_description
1 polymer ?
#
loop_
_entity_poly.entity_id
_entity_poly.type
_entity_poly.pdbx_seq_one_letter_code
_entity_poly.pdbx_strand_id
1 'polypeptide(L)'
;MRFEGTVSKDAPANTKVDNQWKLTLNNSITPSNIVENTPPDDNPSKQDTQKDAKINIDGKTAVLGDRIYYRVNLDASKLDNTAYVVQRLGMVDDYDEQYLKLDTTGIHVLDAQGSDVTGKFNIQEKDGIVYAFFKTVDTTIPATGETVKGDPQPSDLKAYSTEKLDPLTSPAIDQKVLGQTYQIVLPMTVKAVKDGYTVKNTAIQVTNNEQKLTNTVSNPLKEINPSKDVTVNVGGASADGQSIYLNHLFLYQLDSSTLHTNRAYKEITDWKITDGYDQSHDRYTGQWAVYATKDVVEYQDGKAVTLAAKGDRIAGSGVDSTKFGGDLFTASDKDGVLTVTATARYLAIASSNDTTEQGWRAYVQMERIKTGDVKNQFVETLNGQDRPSNVVVTHTPDQTPSISIEKYDAKSGMKAGDRNDPKDALDVTGDTQIVFHITNTGKASLSKIDLKDQTIAGSGTVVDFKYPANWNTLVLKPGASVDVTGTLKGTKSNDHHTDRAKVTAQPIIDCPAIDTDPFDGKNPTVDPSKVCYDTAISAHDDWNGYNKPAPAKNALAKTGADIFWLAAAVVLLAGGGAGLFLYRRSLALSDASGKDTDSKE
;
A
#
# COMPACT_ATOMS: atom_id res chain seq x y z
N MET A 1 43.96 30.41 -63.40
CA MET A 1 43.12 30.97 -62.30
C MET A 1 42.64 29.79 -61.47
N ARG A 2 42.64 29.91 -60.14
CA ARG A 2 42.06 28.91 -59.23
C ARG A 2 40.97 29.62 -58.44
N PHE A 3 39.78 29.02 -58.40
CA PHE A 3 38.67 29.46 -57.57
C PHE A 3 38.45 28.42 -56.48
N GLU A 4 38.23 28.89 -55.26
CA GLU A 4 37.84 28.05 -54.15
C GLU A 4 36.40 28.41 -53.78
N GLY A 5 35.59 27.38 -53.54
CA GLY A 5 34.19 27.54 -53.22
C GLY A 5 33.71 26.35 -52.43
N THR A 6 32.74 26.60 -51.56
CA THR A 6 32.04 25.57 -50.79
C THR A 6 30.64 25.47 -51.36
N VAL A 7 30.17 24.25 -51.66
CA VAL A 7 28.77 24.04 -52.04
C VAL A 7 27.89 24.52 -50.88
N SER A 8 26.86 25.31 -51.18
CA SER A 8 25.94 25.81 -50.15
C SER A 8 25.33 24.64 -49.37
N LYS A 9 25.19 24.81 -48.06
CA LYS A 9 24.43 23.87 -47.21
C LYS A 9 22.97 23.72 -47.62
N ASP A 10 22.44 24.71 -48.35
CA ASP A 10 21.06 24.73 -48.85
C ASP A 10 20.95 24.13 -50.26
N ALA A 11 22.06 23.65 -50.84
CA ALA A 11 22.03 22.97 -52.14
C ALA A 11 21.20 21.68 -52.01
N PRO A 12 20.21 21.44 -52.88
CA PRO A 12 19.42 20.23 -52.79
C PRO A 12 20.32 19.00 -53.01
N ALA A 13 20.15 17.99 -52.18
CA ALA A 13 20.80 16.70 -52.36
C ALA A 13 20.48 16.16 -53.77
N ASN A 14 21.43 15.41 -54.35
CA ASN A 14 21.27 14.82 -55.68
C ASN A 14 21.05 15.84 -56.83
N THR A 15 21.37 17.13 -56.62
CA THR A 15 21.38 18.15 -57.68
C THR A 15 22.80 18.34 -58.20
N LYS A 16 22.97 18.29 -59.52
CA LYS A 16 24.25 18.58 -60.16
C LYS A 16 24.59 20.06 -59.98
N VAL A 17 25.73 20.32 -59.34
CA VAL A 17 26.37 21.63 -59.30
C VAL A 17 27.44 21.64 -60.37
N ASP A 18 27.19 22.36 -61.46
CA ASP A 18 28.09 22.45 -62.59
C ASP A 18 28.84 23.78 -62.63
N ASN A 19 30.00 23.79 -63.30
CA ASN A 19 30.77 25.01 -63.54
C ASN A 19 31.46 24.99 -64.90
N GLN A 20 31.44 26.13 -65.58
CA GLN A 20 32.11 26.36 -66.85
C GLN A 20 32.62 27.81 -66.91
N TRP A 21 33.85 28.00 -67.37
CA TRP A 21 34.40 29.34 -67.60
C TRP A 21 34.62 29.59 -69.10
N LYS A 22 34.83 30.85 -69.50
CA LYS A 22 35.04 31.24 -70.90
C LYS A 22 36.31 32.08 -71.05
N LEU A 23 37.18 31.75 -72.01
CA LEU A 23 38.35 32.54 -72.39
C LEU A 23 37.97 33.55 -73.47
N THR A 24 38.33 34.82 -73.28
CA THR A 24 38.24 35.84 -74.33
C THR A 24 39.65 36.19 -74.83
N LEU A 25 39.93 35.98 -76.12
CA LEU A 25 41.21 36.32 -76.75
C LEU A 25 40.96 36.88 -78.16
N ASN A 26 41.48 38.08 -78.45
CA ASN A 26 41.35 38.73 -79.77
C ASN A 26 39.91 38.72 -80.33
N ASN A 27 38.93 39.10 -79.50
CA ASN A 27 37.48 39.09 -79.80
C ASN A 27 36.84 37.70 -80.02
N SER A 28 37.55 36.59 -79.77
CA SER A 28 36.97 35.24 -79.75
C SER A 28 36.64 34.80 -78.33
N ILE A 29 35.50 34.13 -78.14
CA ILE A 29 35.07 33.53 -76.86
C ILE A 29 35.08 32.01 -76.99
N THR A 30 35.90 31.34 -76.18
CA THR A 30 36.00 29.87 -76.16
C THR A 30 35.62 29.35 -74.77
N PRO A 31 34.57 28.52 -74.62
CA PRO A 31 34.22 27.92 -73.33
C PRO A 31 35.18 26.79 -72.96
N SER A 32 35.34 26.54 -71.65
CA SER A 32 35.97 25.33 -71.13
C SER A 32 35.04 24.12 -71.23
N ASN A 33 35.53 22.95 -70.81
CA ASN A 33 34.65 21.84 -70.44
C ASN A 33 33.78 22.22 -69.23
N ILE A 34 32.68 21.48 -69.04
CA ILE A 34 31.84 21.54 -67.85
C ILE A 34 32.40 20.53 -66.83
N VAL A 35 32.51 20.95 -65.58
CA VAL A 35 32.78 20.06 -64.44
C VAL A 35 31.53 20.02 -63.57
N GLU A 36 31.21 18.86 -62.99
CA GLU A 36 29.99 18.66 -62.20
C GLU A 36 30.30 17.95 -60.87
N ASN A 37 29.60 18.34 -59.81
CA ASN A 37 29.60 17.67 -58.51
C ASN A 37 28.15 17.39 -58.09
N THR A 38 27.91 16.26 -57.42
CA THR A 38 26.58 15.92 -56.88
C THR A 38 26.70 15.78 -55.36
N PRO A 39 26.03 16.64 -54.57
CA PRO A 39 26.01 16.50 -53.11
C PRO A 39 25.41 15.14 -52.71
N PRO A 40 25.99 14.44 -51.70
CA PRO A 40 25.44 13.20 -51.19
C PRO A 40 24.01 13.35 -50.68
N ASP A 41 23.22 12.28 -50.85
CA ASP A 41 21.82 12.20 -50.41
C ASP A 41 21.65 11.06 -49.41
N ASP A 42 22.21 11.26 -48.21
CA ASP A 42 22.00 10.42 -47.03
C ASP A 42 20.67 10.78 -46.33
N ASN A 43 19.94 9.73 -45.94
CA ASN A 43 18.61 9.77 -45.35
C ASN A 43 18.57 8.96 -44.04
N PRO A 44 19.17 9.48 -42.95
CA PRO A 44 19.11 8.82 -41.65
C PRO A 44 17.66 8.73 -41.16
N SER A 45 17.33 7.66 -40.45
CA SER A 45 15.96 7.43 -39.96
C SER A 45 15.95 6.79 -38.58
N LYS A 46 14.78 6.82 -37.93
CA LYS A 46 14.60 6.30 -36.59
C LYS A 46 13.32 5.49 -36.50
N GLN A 47 13.41 4.36 -35.83
CA GLN A 47 12.29 3.51 -35.50
C GLN A 47 12.22 3.33 -33.99
N ASP A 48 11.01 3.09 -33.51
CA ASP A 48 10.75 2.68 -32.14
C ASP A 48 10.09 1.31 -32.14
N THR A 49 10.73 0.33 -31.50
CA THR A 49 10.30 -1.06 -31.52
C THR A 49 10.30 -1.67 -30.13
N GLN A 50 9.67 -2.84 -30.00
CA GLN A 50 9.99 -3.74 -28.89
C GLN A 50 11.38 -4.38 -29.08
N LYS A 51 11.72 -5.34 -28.22
CA LYS A 51 12.95 -6.13 -28.36
C LYS A 51 13.02 -6.84 -29.72
N ASP A 52 11.89 -7.37 -30.20
CA ASP A 52 11.76 -7.81 -31.58
C ASP A 52 11.65 -6.59 -32.51
N ALA A 53 12.63 -6.46 -33.40
CA ALA A 53 12.72 -5.37 -34.37
C ALA A 53 11.51 -5.27 -35.33
N LYS A 54 10.73 -6.34 -35.47
CA LYS A 54 9.57 -6.38 -36.36
C LYS A 54 8.33 -5.73 -35.75
N ILE A 55 8.32 -5.51 -34.43
CA ILE A 55 7.17 -4.98 -33.71
C ILE A 55 7.39 -3.48 -33.49
N ASN A 56 6.86 -2.66 -34.40
CA ASN A 56 6.86 -1.21 -34.28
C ASN A 56 5.87 -0.75 -33.20
N ILE A 57 6.33 0.12 -32.31
CA ILE A 57 5.55 0.72 -31.22
C ILE A 57 5.51 2.25 -31.28
N ASP A 58 5.98 2.87 -32.36
CA ASP A 58 5.81 4.30 -32.61
C ASP A 58 4.32 4.68 -32.58
N GLY A 59 4.01 5.74 -31.83
CA GLY A 59 2.66 6.22 -31.54
C GLY A 59 1.87 5.34 -30.57
N LYS A 60 2.43 4.23 -30.07
CA LYS A 60 1.78 3.39 -29.04
C LYS A 60 2.02 3.95 -27.65
N THR A 61 1.04 3.75 -26.79
CA THR A 61 1.09 4.21 -25.41
C THR A 61 1.95 3.27 -24.57
N ALA A 62 2.95 3.83 -23.88
CA ALA A 62 3.83 3.10 -22.99
C ALA A 62 3.48 3.38 -21.52
N VAL A 63 3.71 2.40 -20.66
CA VAL A 63 3.52 2.51 -19.20
C VAL A 63 4.83 2.36 -18.46
N LEU A 64 4.80 2.68 -17.16
CA LEU A 64 5.95 2.47 -16.27
C LEU A 64 6.44 1.02 -16.35
N GLY A 65 7.75 0.85 -16.61
CA GLY A 65 8.41 -0.44 -16.75
C GLY A 65 8.55 -0.96 -18.18
N ASP A 66 7.79 -0.42 -19.15
CA ASP A 66 7.89 -0.86 -20.54
C ASP A 66 9.29 -0.63 -21.11
N ARG A 67 9.73 -1.53 -21.99
CA ARG A 67 11.01 -1.39 -22.70
C ARG A 67 10.80 -0.79 -24.08
N ILE A 68 11.62 0.18 -24.44
CA ILE A 68 11.57 0.88 -25.73
C ILE A 68 12.92 0.64 -26.40
N TYR A 69 12.94 0.28 -27.68
CA TYR A 69 14.17 0.05 -28.42
C TYR A 69 14.22 1.03 -29.57
N TYR A 70 14.90 2.15 -29.36
CA TYR A 70 15.19 3.06 -30.46
C TYR A 70 16.20 2.42 -31.39
N ARG A 71 15.84 2.35 -32.68
CA ARG A 71 16.69 1.85 -33.75
C ARG A 71 17.01 3.01 -34.67
N VAL A 72 18.21 3.54 -34.52
CA VAL A 72 18.69 4.72 -35.22
C VAL A 72 19.50 4.27 -36.43
N ASN A 73 18.98 4.51 -37.63
CA ASN A 73 19.62 4.15 -38.87
C ASN A 73 20.57 5.26 -39.34
N LEU A 74 21.86 4.97 -39.29
CA LEU A 74 22.92 5.76 -39.90
C LEU A 74 23.05 5.36 -41.37
N ASP A 75 22.96 6.34 -42.26
CA ASP A 75 23.03 6.15 -43.71
C ASP A 75 24.38 6.58 -44.27
N ALA A 76 25.24 5.60 -44.56
CA ALA A 76 26.51 5.80 -45.24
C ALA A 76 26.45 5.35 -46.71
N SER A 77 25.27 5.04 -47.25
CA SER A 77 25.10 4.35 -48.53
C SER A 77 25.52 5.18 -49.75
N LYS A 78 25.56 6.50 -49.61
CA LYS A 78 25.97 7.47 -50.65
C LYS A 78 27.29 8.18 -50.35
N LEU A 79 28.08 7.64 -49.42
CA LEU A 79 29.32 8.26 -48.95
C LEU A 79 30.59 7.56 -49.47
N ASP A 80 30.49 6.49 -50.24
CA ASP A 80 31.62 5.73 -50.78
C ASP A 80 32.29 6.36 -52.01
N ASN A 81 31.65 7.38 -52.59
CA ASN A 81 32.13 8.11 -53.76
C ASN A 81 32.09 9.63 -53.54
N THR A 82 32.71 10.09 -52.45
CA THR A 82 32.79 11.51 -52.10
C THR A 82 34.07 12.17 -52.63
N ALA A 83 34.04 13.48 -52.89
CA ALA A 83 35.20 14.24 -53.34
C ALA A 83 36.30 14.38 -52.26
N TYR A 84 35.93 14.22 -50.99
CA TYR A 84 36.81 14.27 -49.83
C TYR A 84 36.61 13.02 -48.97
N VAL A 85 37.65 12.61 -48.26
CA VAL A 85 37.57 11.50 -47.30
C VAL A 85 36.55 11.82 -46.20
N VAL A 86 35.81 10.80 -45.76
CA VAL A 86 34.94 10.94 -44.60
C VAL A 86 35.80 10.81 -43.36
N GLN A 87 35.99 11.90 -42.63
CA GLN A 87 36.80 11.94 -41.42
C GLN A 87 36.00 11.56 -40.17
N ARG A 88 34.71 11.90 -40.14
CA ARG A 88 33.79 11.63 -39.04
C ARG A 88 32.44 11.19 -39.58
N LEU A 89 31.91 10.11 -39.02
CA LEU A 89 30.57 9.63 -39.29
C LEU A 89 29.98 9.01 -38.03
N GLY A 90 28.77 9.39 -37.65
CA GLY A 90 28.13 8.90 -36.43
C GLY A 90 26.74 9.45 -36.19
N MET A 91 26.14 9.02 -35.08
CA MET A 91 24.84 9.48 -34.59
C MET A 91 24.95 10.16 -33.23
N VAL A 92 24.10 11.16 -33.01
CA VAL A 92 23.84 11.80 -31.72
C VAL A 92 22.36 11.66 -31.39
N ASP A 93 22.02 11.15 -30.21
CA ASP A 93 20.65 10.87 -29.77
C ASP A 93 20.40 11.52 -28.42
N ASP A 94 19.62 12.60 -28.41
CA ASP A 94 19.19 13.30 -27.20
C ASP A 94 17.85 12.71 -26.76
N TYR A 95 17.89 11.72 -25.87
CA TYR A 95 16.70 11.02 -25.42
C TYR A 95 16.14 11.69 -24.18
N ASP A 96 14.82 11.56 -23.97
CA ASP A 96 14.15 12.11 -22.80
C ASP A 96 14.52 11.33 -21.53
N GLU A 97 15.59 11.74 -20.87
CA GLU A 97 16.13 11.14 -19.66
C GLU A 97 15.29 11.46 -18.43
N GLN A 98 14.25 12.29 -18.51
CA GLN A 98 13.29 12.43 -17.41
C GLN A 98 12.39 11.20 -17.32
N TYR A 99 11.96 10.66 -18.46
CA TYR A 99 11.00 9.54 -18.52
C TYR A 99 11.62 8.21 -18.92
N LEU A 100 12.79 8.23 -19.56
CA LEU A 100 13.50 7.02 -20.00
C LEU A 100 14.79 6.79 -19.22
N LYS A 101 15.16 5.52 -19.11
CA LYS A 101 16.44 5.05 -18.61
C LYS A 101 17.12 4.24 -19.70
N LEU A 102 18.25 4.71 -20.20
CA LEU A 102 19.08 3.96 -21.14
C LEU A 102 19.77 2.77 -20.46
N ASP A 103 19.76 1.64 -21.13
CA ASP A 103 20.59 0.47 -20.83
C ASP A 103 21.90 0.58 -21.64
N THR A 104 22.89 1.24 -21.05
CA THR A 104 24.20 1.51 -21.70
C THR A 104 24.95 0.24 -22.07
N THR A 105 24.73 -0.85 -21.32
CA THR A 105 25.36 -2.15 -21.60
C THR A 105 24.72 -2.89 -22.76
N GLY A 106 23.47 -2.56 -23.10
CA GLY A 106 22.72 -3.13 -24.21
C GLY A 106 22.88 -2.38 -25.55
N ILE A 107 23.64 -1.27 -25.58
CA ILE A 107 23.90 -0.53 -26.82
C ILE A 107 24.73 -1.39 -27.76
N HIS A 108 24.26 -1.55 -28.99
CA HIS A 108 24.99 -2.25 -30.05
C HIS A 108 24.70 -1.63 -31.41
N VAL A 109 25.58 -1.90 -32.38
CA VAL A 109 25.44 -1.43 -33.75
C VAL A 109 25.46 -2.61 -34.70
N LEU A 110 24.47 -2.67 -35.58
CA LEU A 110 24.33 -3.70 -36.61
C LEU A 110 24.68 -3.13 -37.99
N ASP A 111 25.37 -3.89 -38.82
CA ASP A 111 25.53 -3.57 -40.25
C ASP A 111 24.29 -3.93 -41.07
N ALA A 112 24.33 -3.68 -42.38
CA ALA A 112 23.22 -3.96 -43.30
C ALA A 112 22.85 -5.46 -43.38
N GLN A 113 23.75 -6.36 -42.95
CA GLN A 113 23.51 -7.80 -42.89
C GLN A 113 23.01 -8.26 -41.51
N GLY A 114 22.90 -7.34 -40.54
CA GLY A 114 22.50 -7.63 -39.17
C GLY A 114 23.64 -8.15 -38.29
N SER A 115 24.89 -8.03 -38.72
CA SER A 115 26.06 -8.45 -37.93
C SER A 115 26.42 -7.37 -36.92
N ASP A 116 26.79 -7.77 -35.70
CA ASP A 116 27.27 -6.84 -34.68
C ASP A 116 28.65 -6.27 -35.05
N VAL A 117 28.70 -4.95 -35.22
CA VAL A 117 29.89 -4.16 -35.55
C VAL A 117 30.18 -3.10 -34.50
N THR A 118 29.62 -3.22 -33.28
CA THR A 118 29.77 -2.26 -32.18
C THR A 118 31.23 -1.91 -31.90
N GLY A 119 32.14 -2.88 -32.03
CA GLY A 119 33.58 -2.67 -31.83
C GLY A 119 34.23 -1.66 -32.78
N LYS A 120 33.58 -1.31 -33.91
CA LYS A 120 34.02 -0.29 -34.86
C LYS A 120 33.66 1.13 -34.43
N PHE A 121 32.89 1.30 -33.35
CA PHE A 121 32.41 2.60 -32.87
C PHE A 121 33.06 2.98 -31.53
N ASN A 122 33.27 4.28 -31.34
CA ASN A 122 33.37 4.92 -30.03
C ASN A 122 31.95 5.30 -29.59
N ILE A 123 31.53 4.84 -28.42
CA ILE A 123 30.20 5.08 -27.87
C ILE A 123 30.32 5.71 -26.48
N GLN A 124 29.59 6.78 -26.25
CA GLN A 124 29.55 7.49 -24.98
C GLN A 124 28.13 7.98 -24.71
N GLU A 125 27.62 7.75 -23.51
CA GLU A 125 26.46 8.46 -22.99
C GLU A 125 26.96 9.56 -22.05
N LYS A 126 26.43 10.78 -22.20
CA LYS A 126 26.80 11.94 -21.40
C LYS A 126 25.66 12.94 -21.37
N ASP A 127 25.15 13.20 -20.16
CA ASP A 127 24.08 14.17 -19.89
C ASP A 127 22.77 13.87 -20.66
N GLY A 128 22.33 12.61 -20.75
CA GLY A 128 21.10 12.26 -21.49
C GLY A 128 21.27 12.17 -23.00
N ILE A 129 22.51 12.30 -23.50
CA ILE A 129 22.80 12.26 -24.93
C ILE A 129 23.74 11.09 -25.23
N VAL A 130 23.35 10.25 -26.20
CA VAL A 130 24.17 9.17 -26.73
C VAL A 130 24.92 9.65 -27.95
N TYR A 131 26.24 9.44 -27.95
CA TYR A 131 27.13 9.71 -29.07
C TYR A 131 27.72 8.39 -29.54
N ALA A 132 27.53 8.06 -30.83
CA ALA A 132 28.07 6.85 -31.44
C ALA A 132 28.76 7.21 -32.76
N PHE A 133 30.09 7.22 -32.76
CA PHE A 133 30.92 7.59 -33.92
C PHE A 133 31.82 6.45 -34.34
N PHE A 134 32.04 6.27 -35.65
CA PHE A 134 33.07 5.33 -36.12
C PHE A 134 34.45 5.70 -35.56
N LYS A 135 35.24 4.66 -35.27
CA LYS A 135 36.64 4.81 -34.88
C LYS A 135 37.47 5.34 -36.04
N THR A 136 38.41 6.22 -35.71
CA THR A 136 39.44 6.70 -36.63
C THR A 136 40.52 5.65 -36.84
N VAL A 137 41.14 5.65 -38.01
CA VAL A 137 42.24 4.77 -38.39
C VAL A 137 43.43 5.57 -38.89
N ASP A 138 44.61 4.95 -38.93
CA ASP A 138 45.79 5.55 -39.57
C ASP A 138 45.45 5.92 -41.03
N THR A 139 45.58 7.21 -41.35
CA THR A 139 45.09 7.80 -42.59
C THR A 139 46.24 8.44 -43.34
N THR A 140 46.53 7.93 -44.53
CA THR A 140 47.50 8.57 -45.44
C THR A 140 46.82 9.68 -46.22
N ILE A 141 47.33 10.90 -46.09
CA ILE A 141 46.79 12.10 -46.73
C ILE A 141 47.28 12.15 -48.19
N PRO A 142 46.39 12.05 -49.20
CA PRO A 142 46.83 11.96 -50.60
C PRO A 142 47.61 13.18 -51.08
N ALA A 143 47.31 14.36 -50.52
CA ALA A 143 47.96 15.62 -50.92
C ALA A 143 49.40 15.75 -50.42
N THR A 144 49.76 15.13 -49.28
CA THR A 144 51.09 15.26 -48.66
C THR A 144 51.87 13.94 -48.63
N GLY A 145 51.20 12.80 -48.74
CA GLY A 145 51.76 11.46 -48.55
C GLY A 145 52.02 11.10 -47.07
N GLU A 146 51.75 12.02 -46.14
CA GLU A 146 51.95 11.79 -44.71
C GLU A 146 50.84 10.92 -44.12
N THR A 147 51.17 10.14 -43.08
CA THR A 147 50.19 9.32 -42.36
C THR A 147 49.86 9.96 -41.02
N VAL A 148 48.61 10.39 -40.86
CA VAL A 148 48.05 10.85 -39.58
C VAL A 148 47.60 9.64 -38.78
N LYS A 149 47.97 9.58 -37.50
CA LYS A 149 47.58 8.47 -36.62
C LYS A 149 46.11 8.53 -36.26
N GLY A 150 45.42 7.39 -36.34
CA GLY A 150 44.03 7.27 -35.93
C GLY A 150 43.86 7.29 -34.41
N ASP A 151 44.90 6.86 -33.68
CA ASP A 151 44.93 6.89 -32.22
C ASP A 151 45.66 8.13 -31.67
N PRO A 152 45.25 8.63 -30.50
CA PRO A 152 44.18 8.11 -29.66
C PRO A 152 42.78 8.42 -30.21
N GLN A 153 41.84 7.50 -29.97
CA GLN A 153 40.41 7.76 -30.22
C GLN A 153 39.91 8.95 -29.37
N PRO A 154 38.93 9.73 -29.85
CA PRO A 154 38.36 10.84 -29.09
C PRO A 154 37.71 10.35 -27.79
N SER A 155 38.10 10.96 -26.66
CA SER A 155 37.60 10.60 -25.32
C SER A 155 36.34 11.37 -24.90
N ASP A 156 36.10 12.56 -25.47
CA ASP A 156 34.89 13.36 -25.27
C ASP A 156 34.12 13.46 -26.58
N LEU A 157 33.16 12.56 -26.78
CA LEU A 157 32.38 12.49 -28.01
C LEU A 157 31.41 13.66 -28.17
N LYS A 158 31.04 14.34 -27.07
CA LYS A 158 30.26 15.59 -27.11
C LYS A 158 31.07 16.69 -27.78
N ALA A 159 32.33 16.89 -27.37
CA ALA A 159 33.23 17.83 -28.03
C ALA A 159 33.52 17.40 -29.48
N TYR A 160 33.85 16.12 -29.68
CA TYR A 160 34.13 15.57 -31.02
C TYR A 160 32.95 15.68 -31.97
N SER A 161 31.69 15.66 -31.52
CA SER A 161 30.52 15.77 -32.39
C SER A 161 30.42 17.13 -33.12
N THR A 162 31.05 18.18 -32.58
CA THR A 162 31.00 19.54 -33.12
C THR A 162 32.36 20.11 -33.51
N GLU A 163 33.43 19.33 -33.31
CA GLU A 163 34.79 19.72 -33.62
C GLU A 163 34.96 20.04 -35.12
N LYS A 164 35.73 21.08 -35.43
CA LYS A 164 36.09 21.40 -36.81
C LYS A 164 37.30 20.55 -37.23
N LEU A 165 37.07 19.63 -38.15
CA LEU A 165 38.11 18.75 -38.68
C LEU A 165 38.87 19.41 -39.84
N ASP A 166 40.16 19.09 -39.94
CA ASP A 166 41.04 19.52 -41.03
C ASP A 166 41.36 18.32 -41.93
N PRO A 167 41.01 18.34 -43.23
CA PRO A 167 41.24 17.24 -44.15
C PRO A 167 42.72 16.88 -44.37
N LEU A 168 43.66 17.76 -43.98
CA LEU A 168 45.09 17.51 -44.12
C LEU A 168 45.77 17.03 -42.83
N THR A 169 45.13 17.20 -41.66
CA THR A 169 45.78 16.93 -40.37
C THR A 169 44.94 16.09 -39.42
N SER A 170 43.64 15.90 -39.66
CA SER A 170 42.79 15.02 -38.86
C SER A 170 42.70 13.62 -39.48
N PRO A 171 42.73 12.55 -38.66
CA PRO A 171 42.56 11.18 -39.17
C PRO A 171 41.13 10.97 -39.67
N ALA A 172 40.95 9.93 -40.48
CA ALA A 172 39.67 9.52 -41.02
C ALA A 172 39.21 8.17 -40.46
N ILE A 173 37.93 7.85 -40.70
CA ILE A 173 37.40 6.50 -40.43
C ILE A 173 37.87 5.53 -41.51
N ASP A 174 37.73 4.22 -41.30
CA ASP A 174 37.98 3.25 -42.37
C ASP A 174 36.95 3.46 -43.50
N GLN A 175 37.42 3.91 -44.68
CA GLN A 175 36.52 4.22 -45.81
C GLN A 175 35.77 2.98 -46.32
N LYS A 176 36.18 1.76 -45.97
CA LYS A 176 35.47 0.51 -46.31
C LYS A 176 34.15 0.33 -45.54
N VAL A 177 33.88 1.16 -44.53
CA VAL A 177 32.60 1.18 -43.81
C VAL A 177 31.52 1.96 -44.58
N LEU A 178 31.91 2.71 -45.62
CA LEU A 178 30.98 3.48 -46.45
C LEU A 178 30.27 2.59 -47.48
N GLY A 179 29.21 3.10 -48.11
CA GLY A 179 28.44 2.37 -49.13
C GLY A 179 27.36 1.43 -48.56
N GLN A 180 27.06 1.54 -47.27
CA GLN A 180 26.02 0.75 -46.59
C GLN A 180 25.35 1.53 -45.44
N THR A 181 24.35 0.94 -44.80
CA THR A 181 23.66 1.49 -43.63
C THR A 181 24.03 0.74 -42.36
N TYR A 182 23.88 1.41 -41.22
CA TYR A 182 24.10 0.84 -39.89
C TYR A 182 22.93 1.16 -38.98
N GLN A 183 22.57 0.24 -38.09
CA GLN A 183 21.52 0.44 -37.11
C GLN A 183 22.10 0.46 -35.70
N ILE A 184 22.11 1.64 -35.06
CA ILE A 184 22.42 1.79 -33.65
C ILE A 184 21.16 1.46 -32.85
N VAL A 185 21.25 0.49 -31.96
CA VAL A 185 20.13 0.07 -31.11
C VAL A 185 20.35 0.60 -29.70
N LEU A 186 19.38 1.36 -29.20
CA LEU A 186 19.39 1.99 -27.88
C LEU A 186 18.23 1.43 -27.04
N PRO A 187 18.48 0.41 -26.19
CA PRO A 187 17.45 -0.13 -25.30
C PRO A 187 17.19 0.81 -24.12
N MET A 188 15.92 1.12 -23.88
CA MET A 188 15.45 2.04 -22.86
C MET A 188 14.37 1.36 -21.99
N THR A 189 14.20 1.84 -20.76
CA THR A 189 13.06 1.51 -19.90
C THR A 189 12.31 2.78 -19.51
N VAL A 190 10.98 2.77 -19.59
CA VAL A 190 10.14 3.85 -19.05
C VAL A 190 10.24 3.84 -17.53
N LYS A 191 10.87 4.87 -16.95
CA LYS A 191 11.14 4.98 -15.50
C LYS A 191 10.21 5.94 -14.76
N ALA A 192 9.49 6.76 -15.49
CA ALA A 192 8.50 7.68 -14.96
C ALA A 192 7.36 7.84 -15.97
N VAL A 193 6.19 8.22 -15.48
CA VAL A 193 5.01 8.47 -16.30
C VAL A 193 4.34 9.74 -15.80
N LYS A 194 3.81 10.52 -16.72
CA LYS A 194 2.95 11.66 -16.45
C LYS A 194 1.80 11.62 -17.44
N ASP A 195 0.57 11.57 -16.94
CA ASP A 195 -0.61 11.52 -17.79
C ASP A 195 -0.65 12.70 -18.78
N GLY A 196 -0.90 12.36 -20.04
CA GLY A 196 -0.94 13.32 -21.15
C GLY A 196 0.44 13.75 -21.68
N TYR A 197 1.54 13.31 -21.08
CA TYR A 197 2.87 13.50 -21.65
C TYR A 197 3.13 12.52 -22.79
N THR A 198 3.92 12.93 -23.78
CA THR A 198 4.36 12.08 -24.89
C THR A 198 5.85 12.24 -25.04
N VAL A 199 6.58 11.15 -24.84
CA VAL A 199 8.01 11.12 -25.14
C VAL A 199 8.17 11.24 -26.65
N LYS A 200 9.07 12.10 -27.08
CA LYS A 200 9.45 12.25 -28.49
C LYS A 200 10.96 12.11 -28.59
N ASN A 201 11.44 11.45 -29.64
CA ASN A 201 12.86 11.30 -29.83
C ASN A 201 13.26 11.47 -31.31
N THR A 202 14.32 12.24 -31.54
CA THR A 202 14.93 12.54 -32.85
C THR A 202 16.44 12.42 -32.70
N ALA A 203 17.11 11.81 -33.68
CA ALA A 203 18.56 11.69 -33.69
C ALA A 203 19.18 12.57 -34.80
N ILE A 204 20.49 12.79 -34.70
CA ILE A 204 21.27 13.59 -35.64
C ILE A 204 22.37 12.70 -36.22
N GLN A 205 22.40 12.53 -37.54
CA GLN A 205 23.57 12.01 -38.24
C GLN A 205 24.57 13.14 -38.44
N VAL A 206 25.83 12.88 -38.10
CA VAL A 206 26.94 13.81 -38.32
C VAL A 206 27.89 13.19 -39.34
N THR A 207 28.04 13.83 -40.50
CA THR A 207 28.97 13.45 -41.56
C THR A 207 29.96 14.59 -41.76
N ASN A 208 31.21 14.43 -41.31
CA ASN A 208 32.16 15.54 -41.20
C ASN A 208 31.50 16.73 -40.47
N ASN A 209 31.28 17.84 -41.18
CA ASN A 209 30.65 19.05 -40.63
C ASN A 209 29.14 19.15 -40.94
N GLU A 210 28.58 18.21 -41.69
CA GLU A 210 27.16 18.17 -42.03
C GLU A 210 26.35 17.47 -40.94
N GLN A 211 25.14 17.97 -40.70
CA GLN A 211 24.20 17.40 -39.74
C GLN A 211 22.84 17.19 -40.40
N LYS A 212 22.28 15.99 -40.27
CA LYS A 212 20.94 15.64 -40.75
C LYS A 212 20.12 15.02 -39.64
N LEU A 213 18.88 15.49 -39.48
CA LEU A 213 17.94 14.93 -38.52
C LEU A 213 17.29 13.66 -39.08
N THR A 214 17.01 12.70 -38.19
CA THR A 214 16.06 11.63 -38.49
C THR A 214 14.62 12.15 -38.46
N ASN A 215 13.65 11.30 -38.79
CA ASN A 215 12.28 11.49 -38.34
C ASN A 215 12.19 11.45 -36.80
N THR A 216 11.12 12.03 -36.26
CA THR A 216 10.76 11.94 -34.84
C THR A 216 9.85 10.72 -34.61
N VAL A 217 10.18 9.91 -33.61
CA VAL A 217 9.31 8.86 -33.06
C VAL A 217 8.69 9.32 -31.75
N SER A 218 7.56 8.75 -31.35
CA SER A 218 6.84 9.19 -30.15
C SER A 218 6.06 8.09 -29.43
N ASN A 219 5.96 8.20 -28.10
CA ASN A 219 5.12 7.32 -27.29
C ASN A 219 4.36 8.16 -26.25
N PRO A 220 3.01 8.20 -26.31
CA PRO A 220 2.21 8.70 -25.21
C PRO A 220 2.50 7.89 -23.94
N LEU A 221 2.54 8.55 -22.79
CA LEU A 221 2.66 7.88 -21.49
C LEU A 221 1.33 7.94 -20.75
N LYS A 222 0.94 6.83 -20.11
CA LYS A 222 -0.28 6.77 -19.31
C LYS A 222 -0.08 5.97 -18.02
N GLU A 223 -0.52 6.54 -16.91
CA GLU A 223 -0.50 5.90 -15.61
C GLU A 223 -1.64 4.88 -15.53
N ILE A 224 -1.36 3.75 -14.89
CA ILE A 224 -2.33 2.66 -14.78
C ILE A 224 -2.54 2.19 -13.35
N ASN A 225 -1.98 2.86 -12.35
CA ASN A 225 -1.84 2.33 -10.99
C ASN A 225 -3.11 1.67 -10.42
N PRO A 226 -2.95 0.54 -9.68
CA PRO A 226 -4.05 -0.11 -9.01
C PRO A 226 -4.50 0.69 -7.77
N SER A 227 -5.69 0.41 -7.25
CA SER A 227 -6.22 1.07 -6.05
C SER A 227 -6.89 0.11 -5.08
N LYS A 228 -6.85 0.45 -3.80
CA LYS A 228 -7.45 -0.30 -2.71
C LYS A 228 -8.52 0.54 -2.02
N ASP A 229 -9.60 -0.11 -1.64
CA ASP A 229 -10.66 0.48 -0.83
C ASP A 229 -11.18 -0.54 0.20
N VAL A 230 -11.96 -0.07 1.17
CA VAL A 230 -12.68 -0.89 2.15
C VAL A 230 -14.16 -0.63 1.95
N THR A 231 -14.97 -1.67 1.86
CA THR A 231 -16.43 -1.53 1.72
C THR A 231 -17.14 -2.54 2.61
N VAL A 232 -18.38 -2.28 3.01
CA VAL A 232 -19.16 -3.27 3.78
C VAL A 232 -19.91 -4.23 2.85
N ASN A 233 -20.23 -3.79 1.63
CA ASN A 233 -20.93 -4.56 0.61
C ASN A 233 -20.34 -4.28 -0.77
N VAL A 234 -20.55 -5.20 -1.72
CA VAL A 234 -20.14 -5.03 -3.13
C VAL A 234 -20.73 -3.74 -3.70
N GLY A 235 -19.89 -2.88 -4.27
CA GLY A 235 -20.30 -1.60 -4.84
C GLY A 235 -20.81 -0.57 -3.80
N GLY A 236 -20.61 -0.83 -2.51
CA GLY A 236 -20.96 0.09 -1.42
C GLY A 236 -20.06 1.33 -1.36
N ALA A 237 -20.39 2.24 -0.46
CA ALA A 237 -19.54 3.39 -0.17
C ALA A 237 -18.23 2.94 0.51
N SER A 238 -17.17 3.72 0.27
CA SER A 238 -15.88 3.54 0.95
C SER A 238 -16.04 3.68 2.46
N ALA A 239 -15.41 2.77 3.19
CA ALA A 239 -15.20 2.77 4.62
C ALA A 239 -13.73 3.08 4.96
N ASP A 240 -12.91 3.50 3.99
CA ASP A 240 -11.56 3.99 4.26
C ASP A 240 -11.61 5.25 5.15
N GLY A 241 -10.76 5.28 6.16
CA GLY A 241 -10.77 6.24 7.26
C GLY A 241 -11.92 6.09 8.26
N GLN A 242 -12.82 5.11 8.08
CA GLN A 242 -13.98 4.90 8.95
C GLN A 242 -13.78 3.74 9.93
N SER A 243 -14.77 3.54 10.80
CA SER A 243 -14.76 2.46 11.76
C SER A 243 -15.32 1.16 11.22
N ILE A 244 -14.61 0.07 11.49
CA ILE A 244 -15.13 -1.30 11.34
C ILE A 244 -15.17 -1.90 12.74
N TYR A 245 -16.36 -2.29 13.21
CA TYR A 245 -16.54 -2.81 14.56
C TYR A 245 -16.00 -4.22 14.72
N LEU A 246 -15.64 -4.57 15.95
CA LEU A 246 -15.17 -5.91 16.28
C LEU A 246 -16.24 -6.96 15.92
N ASN A 247 -15.80 -8.07 15.32
CA ASN A 247 -16.59 -9.18 14.79
C ASN A 247 -17.50 -8.83 13.60
N HIS A 248 -17.32 -7.67 12.96
CA HIS A 248 -18.05 -7.34 11.73
C HIS A 248 -17.32 -7.86 10.49
N LEU A 249 -18.13 -8.27 9.52
CA LEU A 249 -17.66 -8.62 8.18
C LEU A 249 -17.56 -7.37 7.33
N PHE A 250 -16.54 -7.32 6.48
CA PHE A 250 -16.32 -6.27 5.51
C PHE A 250 -15.55 -6.82 4.31
N LEU A 251 -15.37 -6.01 3.28
CA LEU A 251 -14.65 -6.38 2.06
C LEU A 251 -13.45 -5.46 1.87
N TYR A 252 -12.28 -6.02 1.65
CA TYR A 252 -11.25 -5.29 0.91
C TYR A 252 -11.62 -5.32 -0.58
N GLN A 253 -11.65 -4.15 -1.19
CA GLN A 253 -11.81 -3.96 -2.64
C GLN A 253 -10.43 -3.73 -3.25
N LEU A 254 -10.04 -4.61 -4.16
CA LEU A 254 -8.74 -4.60 -4.83
C LEU A 254 -8.98 -4.32 -6.31
N ASP A 255 -8.85 -3.06 -6.70
CA ASP A 255 -8.97 -2.63 -8.09
C ASP A 255 -7.63 -2.79 -8.80
N SER A 256 -7.60 -3.61 -9.85
CA SER A 256 -6.43 -3.76 -10.72
C SER A 256 -6.10 -2.44 -11.43
N SER A 257 -4.92 -2.41 -12.02
CA SER A 257 -4.59 -1.42 -13.04
C SER A 257 -5.64 -1.40 -14.16
N THR A 258 -5.87 -0.24 -14.76
CA THR A 258 -6.69 -0.13 -15.98
C THR A 258 -5.80 -0.11 -17.22
N LEU A 259 -5.79 -1.20 -17.97
CA LEU A 259 -5.12 -1.28 -19.27
C LEU A 259 -5.89 -0.45 -20.29
N HIS A 260 -5.21 0.49 -20.93
CA HIS A 260 -5.79 1.32 -21.97
C HIS A 260 -5.66 0.66 -23.36
N THR A 261 -6.24 1.30 -24.37
CA THR A 261 -6.16 0.89 -25.78
C THR A 261 -4.90 1.45 -26.44
N ASN A 262 -4.45 0.83 -27.53
CA ASN A 262 -3.25 1.22 -28.29
C ASN A 262 -1.94 1.08 -27.48
N ARG A 263 -1.81 0.01 -26.69
CA ARG A 263 -0.61 -0.21 -25.84
C ARG A 263 0.62 -0.59 -26.67
N ALA A 264 1.79 -0.17 -26.22
CA ALA A 264 3.08 -0.59 -26.77
C ALA A 264 3.29 -2.10 -26.56
N TYR A 265 2.86 -2.60 -25.40
CA TYR A 265 2.87 -4.02 -25.04
C TYR A 265 1.44 -4.55 -24.89
N LYS A 266 0.99 -5.32 -25.90
CA LYS A 266 -0.35 -5.92 -25.90
C LYS A 266 -0.40 -7.20 -25.08
N GLU A 267 0.62 -8.04 -25.24
CA GLU A 267 0.74 -9.33 -24.57
C GLU A 267 0.83 -9.14 -23.05
N ILE A 268 -0.05 -9.85 -22.34
CA ILE A 268 -0.08 -9.89 -20.88
C ILE A 268 0.39 -11.27 -20.44
N THR A 269 1.59 -11.35 -19.86
CA THR A 269 2.24 -12.61 -19.47
C THR A 269 1.82 -13.07 -18.08
N ASP A 270 1.52 -12.11 -17.19
CA ASP A 270 1.09 -12.34 -15.83
C ASP A 270 0.31 -11.13 -15.33
N TRP A 271 -0.71 -11.40 -14.50
CA TRP A 271 -1.49 -10.37 -13.85
C TRP A 271 -2.07 -10.91 -12.54
N LYS A 272 -1.60 -10.40 -11.41
CA LYS A 272 -2.04 -10.82 -10.07
C LYS A 272 -2.02 -9.68 -9.08
N ILE A 273 -2.82 -9.78 -8.03
CA ILE A 273 -2.77 -8.93 -6.85
C ILE A 273 -2.37 -9.81 -5.66
N THR A 274 -1.41 -9.33 -4.88
CA THR A 274 -0.92 -9.95 -3.64
C THR A 274 -1.13 -8.98 -2.47
N ASP A 275 -1.83 -9.43 -1.44
CA ASP A 275 -2.30 -8.63 -0.31
C ASP A 275 -1.83 -9.29 1.00
N GLY A 276 -0.79 -8.72 1.61
CA GLY A 276 -0.31 -9.12 2.92
C GLY A 276 -1.07 -8.40 4.00
N TYR A 277 -2.23 -8.93 4.40
CA TYR A 277 -3.11 -8.27 5.38
C TYR A 277 -2.64 -8.52 6.83
N ASP A 278 -3.06 -7.64 7.75
CA ASP A 278 -2.74 -7.78 9.17
C ASP A 278 -3.61 -8.87 9.83
N GLN A 279 -3.07 -10.08 9.89
CA GLN A 279 -3.71 -11.25 10.52
C GLN A 279 -4.02 -11.07 12.01
N SER A 280 -3.41 -10.10 12.69
CA SER A 280 -3.70 -9.85 14.10
C SER A 280 -4.99 -9.07 14.32
N HIS A 281 -5.49 -8.39 13.28
CA HIS A 281 -6.74 -7.62 13.32
C HIS A 281 -7.78 -8.12 12.33
N ASP A 282 -7.40 -8.68 11.19
CA ASP A 282 -8.31 -9.13 10.16
C ASP A 282 -8.16 -10.63 9.89
N ARG A 283 -9.28 -11.34 9.78
CA ARG A 283 -9.34 -12.75 9.42
C ARG A 283 -10.01 -12.91 8.06
N TYR A 284 -9.32 -13.53 7.10
CA TYR A 284 -9.91 -13.90 5.82
C TYR A 284 -10.95 -15.01 6.02
N THR A 285 -12.12 -14.83 5.40
CA THR A 285 -13.26 -15.77 5.55
C THR A 285 -13.25 -16.93 4.54
N GLY A 286 -12.44 -16.83 3.49
CA GLY A 286 -12.49 -17.73 2.34
C GLY A 286 -13.39 -17.25 1.19
N GLN A 287 -14.20 -16.21 1.41
CA GLN A 287 -15.09 -15.68 0.38
C GLN A 287 -14.38 -14.60 -0.46
N TRP A 288 -14.44 -14.78 -1.78
CA TRP A 288 -13.91 -13.82 -2.75
C TRP A 288 -14.73 -13.81 -4.03
N ALA A 289 -14.67 -12.70 -4.76
CA ALA A 289 -15.20 -12.58 -6.11
C ALA A 289 -14.40 -11.59 -6.93
N VAL A 290 -14.43 -11.75 -8.25
CA VAL A 290 -13.88 -10.77 -9.21
C VAL A 290 -15.01 -10.25 -10.08
N TYR A 291 -15.04 -8.93 -10.24
CA TYR A 291 -15.98 -8.19 -11.07
C TYR A 291 -15.26 -7.47 -12.19
N ALA A 292 -15.89 -7.41 -13.35
CA ALA A 292 -15.37 -6.68 -14.49
C ALA A 292 -15.49 -5.16 -14.24
N THR A 293 -14.40 -4.39 -14.32
CA THR A 293 -14.48 -2.91 -14.21
C THR A 293 -14.69 -2.25 -15.58
N LYS A 294 -14.54 -3.03 -16.64
CA LYS A 294 -14.78 -2.73 -18.06
C LYS A 294 -15.45 -3.93 -18.72
N ASP A 295 -15.94 -3.79 -19.93
CA ASP A 295 -16.45 -4.93 -20.69
C ASP A 295 -15.30 -5.92 -20.99
N VAL A 296 -15.55 -7.21 -20.73
CA VAL A 296 -14.63 -8.29 -21.05
C VAL A 296 -14.91 -8.72 -22.48
N VAL A 297 -14.07 -8.28 -23.41
CA VAL A 297 -14.25 -8.52 -24.84
C VAL A 297 -13.14 -9.42 -25.37
N GLU A 298 -13.54 -10.52 -25.99
CA GLU A 298 -12.66 -11.46 -26.68
C GLU A 298 -12.79 -11.29 -28.19
N TYR A 299 -11.67 -11.36 -28.91
CA TYR A 299 -11.67 -11.39 -30.37
C TYR A 299 -11.66 -12.84 -30.88
N GLN A 300 -12.78 -13.27 -31.46
CA GLN A 300 -12.94 -14.58 -32.08
C GLN A 300 -13.13 -14.40 -33.59
N ASP A 301 -12.28 -15.02 -34.41
CA ASP A 301 -12.32 -14.94 -35.88
C ASP A 301 -12.41 -13.48 -36.42
N GLY A 302 -11.70 -12.56 -35.77
CA GLY A 302 -11.69 -11.14 -36.14
C GLY A 302 -12.93 -10.34 -35.72
N LYS A 303 -13.83 -10.93 -34.93
CA LYS A 303 -15.01 -10.26 -34.37
C LYS A 303 -14.90 -10.11 -32.86
N ALA A 304 -15.25 -8.94 -32.34
CA ALA A 304 -15.37 -8.68 -30.92
C ALA A 304 -16.62 -9.37 -30.35
N VAL A 305 -16.43 -10.16 -29.29
CA VAL A 305 -17.49 -10.83 -28.53
C VAL A 305 -17.38 -10.40 -27.07
N THR A 306 -18.41 -9.73 -26.56
CA THR A 306 -18.49 -9.38 -25.14
C THR A 306 -18.88 -10.61 -24.32
N LEU A 307 -17.96 -11.10 -23.49
CA LEU A 307 -18.16 -12.23 -22.59
C LEU A 307 -18.84 -11.81 -21.27
N ALA A 308 -18.57 -10.59 -20.81
CA ALA A 308 -19.17 -9.99 -19.62
C ALA A 308 -19.23 -8.47 -19.77
N ALA A 309 -20.30 -7.84 -19.28
CA ALA A 309 -20.40 -6.39 -19.22
C ALA A 309 -19.67 -5.85 -17.99
N LYS A 310 -19.31 -4.57 -18.01
CA LYS A 310 -18.87 -3.85 -16.82
C LYS A 310 -19.86 -4.05 -15.67
N GLY A 311 -19.34 -4.45 -14.50
CA GLY A 311 -20.11 -4.71 -13.29
C GLY A 311 -20.54 -6.17 -13.13
N ASP A 312 -20.36 -7.02 -14.13
CA ASP A 312 -20.67 -8.44 -14.01
C ASP A 312 -19.64 -9.16 -13.12
N ARG A 313 -20.12 -10.12 -12.33
CA ARG A 313 -19.28 -11.06 -11.58
C ARG A 313 -18.70 -12.11 -12.53
N ILE A 314 -17.37 -12.13 -12.65
CA ILE A 314 -16.61 -12.94 -13.63
C ILE A 314 -15.77 -14.06 -13.00
N ALA A 315 -15.58 -14.05 -11.68
CA ALA A 315 -15.02 -15.18 -10.93
C ALA A 315 -15.42 -15.12 -9.45
N GLY A 316 -15.13 -16.18 -8.69
CA GLY A 316 -15.41 -16.26 -7.25
C GLY A 316 -16.30 -17.44 -6.87
N SER A 317 -16.64 -17.50 -5.58
CA SER A 317 -17.53 -18.52 -5.01
C SER A 317 -18.86 -18.62 -5.79
N GLY A 318 -19.19 -19.82 -6.27
CA GLY A 318 -20.46 -20.10 -6.94
C GLY A 318 -20.62 -19.49 -8.34
N VAL A 319 -19.55 -19.02 -8.99
CA VAL A 319 -19.58 -18.62 -10.40
C VAL A 319 -19.43 -19.84 -11.32
N ASP A 320 -20.36 -20.01 -12.26
CA ASP A 320 -20.19 -20.94 -13.39
C ASP A 320 -19.22 -20.33 -14.40
N SER A 321 -18.00 -20.89 -14.48
CA SER A 321 -16.94 -20.42 -15.37
C SER A 321 -17.02 -21.01 -16.77
N THR A 322 -17.89 -21.99 -17.03
CA THR A 322 -18.02 -22.60 -18.37
C THR A 322 -18.49 -21.59 -19.41
N LYS A 323 -19.29 -20.59 -19.01
CA LYS A 323 -19.74 -19.47 -19.86
C LYS A 323 -18.59 -18.58 -20.36
N PHE A 324 -17.41 -18.64 -19.72
CA PHE A 324 -16.21 -17.91 -20.11
C PHE A 324 -15.18 -18.78 -20.83
N GLY A 325 -15.49 -20.07 -21.05
CA GLY A 325 -14.53 -21.05 -21.57
C GLY A 325 -13.52 -21.53 -20.53
N GLY A 326 -13.84 -21.41 -19.24
CA GLY A 326 -13.00 -21.80 -18.11
C GLY A 326 -12.82 -20.69 -17.08
N ASP A 327 -12.16 -21.01 -15.98
CA ASP A 327 -11.90 -20.05 -14.90
C ASP A 327 -11.08 -18.87 -15.40
N LEU A 328 -11.53 -17.66 -15.11
CA LEU A 328 -10.81 -16.42 -15.46
C LEU A 328 -9.82 -16.00 -14.37
N PHE A 329 -10.10 -16.36 -13.11
CA PHE A 329 -9.27 -16.02 -11.97
C PHE A 329 -9.24 -17.15 -10.95
N THR A 330 -8.19 -17.18 -10.14
CA THR A 330 -8.07 -18.02 -8.94
C THR A 330 -7.68 -17.15 -7.75
N ALA A 331 -8.14 -17.50 -6.55
CA ALA A 331 -7.65 -16.88 -5.32
C ALA A 331 -7.09 -17.93 -4.35
N SER A 332 -6.06 -17.56 -3.60
CA SER A 332 -5.50 -18.38 -2.53
C SER A 332 -4.98 -17.49 -1.40
N ASP A 333 -5.11 -17.95 -0.17
CA ASP A 333 -4.43 -17.35 0.98
C ASP A 333 -3.36 -18.31 1.51
N LYS A 334 -2.16 -17.79 1.73
CA LYS A 334 -1.03 -18.54 2.30
C LYS A 334 -0.35 -17.68 3.36
N ASP A 335 -0.49 -18.08 4.62
CA ASP A 335 0.12 -17.42 5.77
C ASP A 335 -0.19 -15.90 5.84
N GLY A 336 -1.44 -15.51 5.52
CA GLY A 336 -1.93 -14.13 5.49
C GLY A 336 -1.50 -13.32 4.28
N VAL A 337 -1.04 -13.99 3.23
CA VAL A 337 -0.80 -13.40 1.93
C VAL A 337 -1.86 -13.92 0.97
N LEU A 338 -2.89 -13.11 0.79
CA LEU A 338 -3.96 -13.36 -0.16
C LEU A 338 -3.49 -13.00 -1.57
N THR A 339 -3.63 -13.92 -2.51
CA THR A 339 -3.26 -13.71 -3.91
C THR A 339 -4.45 -13.99 -4.82
N VAL A 340 -4.86 -13.00 -5.63
CA VAL A 340 -5.84 -13.15 -6.72
C VAL A 340 -5.09 -13.10 -8.04
N THR A 341 -5.17 -14.15 -8.85
CA THR A 341 -4.37 -14.33 -10.07
C THR A 341 -5.27 -14.54 -11.27
N ALA A 342 -5.03 -13.78 -12.35
CA ALA A 342 -5.64 -14.03 -13.65
C ALA A 342 -5.12 -15.34 -14.24
N THR A 343 -6.01 -16.19 -14.74
CA THR A 343 -5.62 -17.44 -15.40
C THR A 343 -5.13 -17.17 -16.82
N ALA A 344 -4.48 -18.17 -17.43
CA ALA A 344 -4.10 -18.12 -18.84
C ALA A 344 -5.28 -17.74 -19.77
N ARG A 345 -6.51 -18.11 -19.41
CA ARG A 345 -7.71 -17.76 -20.19
C ARG A 345 -7.95 -16.25 -20.18
N TYR A 346 -7.94 -15.62 -19.00
CA TYR A 346 -8.13 -14.17 -18.91
C TYR A 346 -6.97 -13.40 -19.54
N LEU A 347 -5.74 -13.86 -19.35
CA LEU A 347 -4.55 -13.27 -19.99
C LEU A 347 -4.64 -13.30 -21.52
N ALA A 348 -5.12 -14.40 -22.11
CA ALA A 348 -5.35 -14.49 -23.55
C ALA A 348 -6.42 -13.49 -24.04
N ILE A 349 -7.53 -13.37 -23.31
CA ILE A 349 -8.59 -12.38 -23.60
C ILE A 349 -8.02 -10.96 -23.56
N ALA A 350 -7.36 -10.59 -22.46
CA ALA A 350 -6.77 -9.27 -22.28
C ALA A 350 -5.68 -8.94 -23.31
N SER A 351 -4.89 -9.94 -23.71
CA SER A 351 -3.84 -9.80 -24.74
C SER A 351 -4.43 -9.59 -26.14
N SER A 352 -5.58 -10.20 -26.42
CA SER A 352 -6.29 -10.04 -27.71
C SER A 352 -6.99 -8.69 -27.85
N ASN A 353 -7.21 -7.97 -26.74
CA ASN A 353 -8.00 -6.74 -26.70
C ASN A 353 -7.13 -5.48 -26.61
N ASP A 354 -7.20 -4.68 -27.66
CA ASP A 354 -6.56 -3.37 -27.76
C ASP A 354 -7.53 -2.25 -28.18
N THR A 355 -8.83 -2.54 -28.18
CA THR A 355 -9.88 -1.62 -28.66
C THR A 355 -10.75 -1.07 -27.55
N THR A 356 -10.79 -1.72 -26.40
CA THR A 356 -11.47 -1.25 -25.20
C THR A 356 -10.52 -1.31 -24.01
N GLU A 357 -10.70 -0.43 -23.03
CA GLU A 357 -9.96 -0.53 -21.77
C GLU A 357 -10.30 -1.84 -21.06
N GLN A 358 -9.34 -2.40 -20.32
CA GLN A 358 -9.50 -3.65 -19.55
C GLN A 358 -9.08 -3.43 -18.11
N GLY A 359 -9.77 -4.09 -17.18
CA GLY A 359 -9.50 -4.02 -15.76
C GLY A 359 -10.49 -4.89 -14.99
N TRP A 360 -10.13 -5.21 -13.75
CA TRP A 360 -10.94 -6.07 -12.89
C TRP A 360 -10.82 -5.63 -11.43
N ARG A 361 -11.82 -6.02 -10.64
CA ARG A 361 -11.92 -5.69 -9.23
C ARG A 361 -12.13 -6.97 -8.45
N ALA A 362 -11.23 -7.30 -7.55
CA ALA A 362 -11.47 -8.35 -6.58
C ALA A 362 -12.12 -7.76 -5.33
N TYR A 363 -13.06 -8.49 -4.75
CA TYR A 363 -13.51 -8.31 -3.38
C TYR A 363 -13.12 -9.54 -2.59
N VAL A 364 -12.57 -9.32 -1.40
CA VAL A 364 -12.24 -10.38 -0.45
C VAL A 364 -12.85 -10.07 0.90
N GLN A 365 -13.61 -11.01 1.43
CA GLN A 365 -14.33 -10.81 2.67
C GLN A 365 -13.45 -11.12 3.87
N MET A 366 -13.40 -10.16 4.79
CA MET A 366 -12.63 -10.19 6.00
C MET A 366 -13.55 -10.03 7.21
N GLU A 367 -13.09 -10.49 8.36
CA GLU A 367 -13.69 -10.25 9.67
C GLU A 367 -12.72 -9.48 10.56
N ARG A 368 -13.19 -8.41 11.20
CA ARG A 368 -12.39 -7.66 12.18
C ARG A 368 -12.36 -8.41 13.51
N ILE A 369 -11.20 -8.90 13.93
CA ILE A 369 -11.03 -9.74 15.13
C ILE A 369 -10.30 -9.05 16.29
N LYS A 370 -9.85 -7.80 16.13
CA LYS A 370 -9.18 -7.05 17.21
C LYS A 370 -9.41 -5.54 17.12
N THR A 371 -9.37 -4.88 18.28
CA THR A 371 -9.46 -3.41 18.41
C THR A 371 -8.17 -2.71 17.97
N GLY A 372 -8.26 -1.45 17.52
CA GLY A 372 -7.12 -0.66 17.06
C GLY A 372 -7.22 -0.19 15.61
N ASP A 373 -6.17 0.51 15.17
CA ASP A 373 -6.04 1.00 13.79
C ASP A 373 -5.45 -0.08 12.90
N VAL A 374 -6.06 -0.31 11.74
CA VAL A 374 -5.63 -1.32 10.78
C VAL A 374 -5.31 -0.64 9.47
N LYS A 375 -4.07 -0.81 9.00
CA LYS A 375 -3.62 -0.35 7.69
C LYS A 375 -3.50 -1.54 6.76
N ASN A 376 -3.84 -1.35 5.47
CA ASN A 376 -3.63 -2.39 4.49
C ASN A 376 -3.24 -1.81 3.11
N GLN A 377 -2.40 -2.53 2.37
CA GLN A 377 -1.91 -2.19 1.03
C GLN A 377 -1.65 -3.49 0.26
N PHE A 378 -1.96 -3.54 -1.02
CA PHE A 378 -1.60 -4.68 -1.87
C PHE A 378 -0.56 -4.27 -2.91
N VAL A 379 0.07 -5.28 -3.53
CA VAL A 379 0.93 -5.12 -4.70
C VAL A 379 0.32 -5.88 -5.86
N GLU A 380 0.11 -5.19 -6.97
CA GLU A 380 -0.19 -5.81 -8.25
C GLU A 380 1.11 -6.14 -8.97
N THR A 381 1.24 -7.36 -9.50
CA THR A 381 2.27 -7.70 -10.49
C THR A 381 1.58 -7.82 -11.84
N LEU A 382 2.04 -7.03 -12.82
CA LEU A 382 1.57 -7.05 -14.20
C LEU A 382 2.78 -7.05 -15.13
N ASN A 383 2.91 -8.08 -15.95
CA ASN A 383 4.06 -8.34 -16.84
C ASN A 383 5.41 -8.31 -16.10
N GLY A 384 5.45 -8.90 -14.90
CA GLY A 384 6.62 -8.92 -14.02
C GLY A 384 6.94 -7.58 -13.34
N GLN A 385 6.17 -6.53 -13.59
CA GLN A 385 6.34 -5.21 -12.95
C GLN A 385 5.38 -5.07 -11.78
N ASP A 386 5.95 -4.85 -10.59
CA ASP A 386 5.19 -4.61 -9.36
C ASP A 386 4.70 -3.16 -9.27
N ARG A 387 3.45 -2.98 -8.82
CA ARG A 387 2.75 -1.71 -8.65
C ARG A 387 1.96 -1.73 -7.33
N PRO A 388 2.39 -0.98 -6.31
CA PRO A 388 1.66 -0.91 -5.05
C PRO A 388 0.35 -0.10 -5.21
N SER A 389 -0.69 -0.49 -4.48
CA SER A 389 -1.91 0.31 -4.33
C SER A 389 -1.68 1.50 -3.38
N ASN A 390 -2.70 2.34 -3.18
CA ASN A 390 -2.78 3.19 -1.99
C ASN A 390 -2.90 2.36 -0.70
N VAL A 391 -2.58 2.99 0.44
CA VAL A 391 -2.79 2.43 1.78
C VAL A 391 -4.17 2.85 2.26
N VAL A 392 -5.01 1.89 2.66
CA VAL A 392 -6.27 2.15 3.36
C VAL A 392 -6.07 2.03 4.87
N VAL A 393 -6.87 2.76 5.64
CA VAL A 393 -6.84 2.78 7.10
C VAL A 393 -8.24 2.65 7.65
N THR A 394 -8.48 1.74 8.60
CA THR A 394 -9.75 1.65 9.33
C THR A 394 -9.51 1.63 10.84
N HIS A 395 -10.54 1.96 11.60
CA HIS A 395 -10.46 2.09 13.06
C HIS A 395 -11.43 1.14 13.76
N THR A 396 -10.96 0.31 14.68
CA THR A 396 -11.85 -0.48 15.55
C THR A 396 -11.88 0.13 16.94
N PRO A 397 -13.00 0.72 17.38
CA PRO A 397 -13.09 1.31 18.71
C PRO A 397 -13.02 0.25 19.80
N ASP A 398 -12.37 0.58 20.92
CA ASP A 398 -12.40 -0.21 22.14
C ASP A 398 -13.72 0.04 22.90
N GLN A 399 -14.63 -0.93 22.83
CA GLN A 399 -15.94 -0.90 23.46
C GLN A 399 -15.99 -1.74 24.75
N THR A 400 -14.87 -1.94 25.46
CA THR A 400 -14.83 -2.74 26.69
C THR A 400 -15.88 -2.28 27.73
N PRO A 401 -16.87 -3.11 28.09
CA PRO A 401 -17.93 -2.72 29.00
C PRO A 401 -17.53 -2.91 30.47
N SER A 402 -18.00 -2.03 31.35
CA SER A 402 -17.78 -2.14 32.81
C SER A 402 -18.85 -1.35 33.58
N ILE A 403 -19.26 -1.85 34.73
CA ILE A 403 -20.25 -1.24 35.62
C ILE A 403 -19.75 -1.34 37.05
N SER A 404 -20.02 -0.32 37.86
CA SER A 404 -19.82 -0.35 39.30
C SER A 404 -21.11 0.00 40.03
N ILE A 405 -21.17 -0.37 41.30
CA ILE A 405 -22.24 0.01 42.22
C ILE A 405 -21.58 0.38 43.55
N GLU A 406 -22.02 1.49 44.13
CA GLU A 406 -21.66 1.94 45.47
C GLU A 406 -22.94 2.04 46.31
N LYS A 407 -22.96 1.35 47.44
CA LYS A 407 -24.10 1.21 48.34
C LYS A 407 -23.80 1.94 49.65
N TYR A 408 -24.59 2.95 49.97
CA TYR A 408 -24.34 3.78 51.14
C TYR A 408 -25.60 4.30 51.82
N ASP A 409 -25.49 4.68 53.10
CA ASP A 409 -26.60 5.37 53.78
C ASP A 409 -26.68 6.84 53.35
N ALA A 410 -27.88 7.29 52.99
CA ALA A 410 -28.10 8.62 52.44
C ALA A 410 -27.69 9.74 53.41
N LYS A 411 -27.75 9.49 54.72
CA LYS A 411 -27.50 10.48 55.76
C LYS A 411 -26.01 10.81 55.91
N SER A 412 -25.15 9.80 55.79
CA SER A 412 -23.70 9.93 55.87
C SER A 412 -23.08 10.31 54.52
N GLY A 413 -23.82 10.13 53.42
CA GLY A 413 -23.38 10.41 52.06
C GLY A 413 -22.37 9.38 51.53
N MET A 414 -22.09 9.42 50.23
CA MET A 414 -21.35 8.38 49.50
C MET A 414 -20.03 7.94 50.17
N LYS A 415 -19.19 8.88 50.62
CA LYS A 415 -17.87 8.54 51.19
C LYS A 415 -17.90 7.96 52.60
N ALA A 416 -18.78 8.46 53.47
CA ALA A 416 -18.82 8.06 54.89
C ALA A 416 -19.95 7.07 55.18
N GLY A 417 -20.88 6.90 54.25
CA GLY A 417 -21.99 5.97 54.32
C GLY A 417 -21.75 4.65 53.61
N ASP A 418 -20.68 4.55 52.82
CA ASP A 418 -20.15 3.28 52.31
C ASP A 418 -19.60 2.47 53.50
N ARG A 419 -20.37 1.44 53.91
CA ARG A 419 -20.10 0.60 55.08
C ARG A 419 -19.81 -0.84 54.65
N ASN A 420 -18.87 -0.99 53.71
CA ASN A 420 -18.50 -2.26 53.11
C ASN A 420 -18.04 -3.35 54.11
N ASP A 421 -17.42 -2.95 55.23
CA ASP A 421 -16.90 -3.85 56.26
C ASP A 421 -17.76 -3.77 57.54
N PRO A 422 -18.06 -4.89 58.22
CA PRO A 422 -18.77 -4.89 59.50
C PRO A 422 -18.18 -3.96 60.57
N LYS A 423 -16.86 -3.68 60.55
CA LYS A 423 -16.23 -2.73 61.48
C LYS A 423 -16.72 -1.29 61.29
N ASP A 424 -17.16 -0.97 60.08
CA ASP A 424 -17.65 0.33 59.67
C ASP A 424 -19.18 0.39 59.79
N ALA A 425 -19.85 -0.60 60.39
CA ALA A 425 -21.30 -0.68 60.42
C ALA A 425 -21.98 0.56 61.05
N LEU A 426 -23.13 0.96 60.50
CA LEU A 426 -23.94 2.06 61.03
C LEU A 426 -24.80 1.60 62.22
N ASP A 427 -24.95 2.45 63.24
CA ASP A 427 -25.93 2.24 64.33
C ASP A 427 -27.34 2.59 63.83
N VAL A 428 -28.10 1.55 63.44
CA VAL A 428 -29.42 1.63 62.83
C VAL A 428 -30.49 1.68 63.92
N THR A 429 -30.91 2.89 64.28
CA THR A 429 -31.94 3.15 65.33
C THR A 429 -33.37 3.30 64.79
N GLY A 430 -33.57 3.04 63.49
CA GLY A 430 -34.85 3.13 62.79
C GLY A 430 -34.70 2.89 61.29
N ASP A 431 -35.72 3.26 60.52
CA ASP A 431 -35.69 3.19 59.05
C ASP A 431 -34.50 3.99 58.50
N THR A 432 -33.64 3.32 57.73
CA THR A 432 -32.44 3.94 57.13
C THR A 432 -32.57 3.96 55.62
N GLN A 433 -32.45 5.13 55.00
CA GLN A 433 -32.45 5.23 53.55
C GLN A 433 -31.08 4.82 53.00
N ILE A 434 -31.08 3.83 52.10
CA ILE A 434 -29.90 3.33 51.40
C ILE A 434 -29.95 3.82 49.95
N VAL A 435 -28.81 4.27 49.43
CA VAL A 435 -28.61 4.68 48.05
C VAL A 435 -27.73 3.65 47.35
N PHE A 436 -28.09 3.34 46.12
CA PHE A 436 -27.37 2.46 45.21
C PHE A 436 -26.92 3.33 44.02
N HIS A 437 -25.69 3.80 44.06
CA HIS A 437 -25.09 4.64 43.02
C HIS A 437 -24.42 3.75 41.98
N ILE A 438 -25.05 3.63 40.81
CA ILE A 438 -24.61 2.75 39.74
C ILE A 438 -23.90 3.58 38.68
N THR A 439 -22.67 3.25 38.35
CA THR A 439 -21.85 4.00 37.38
C THR A 439 -21.40 3.11 36.23
N ASN A 440 -21.53 3.59 34.99
CA ASN A 440 -20.87 2.96 33.85
C ASN A 440 -19.39 3.37 33.84
N THR A 441 -18.52 2.47 34.26
CA THR A 441 -17.06 2.67 34.30
C THR A 441 -16.36 2.17 33.03
N GLY A 442 -17.12 1.64 32.06
CA GLY A 442 -16.62 1.12 30.79
C GLY A 442 -16.64 2.13 29.65
N LYS A 443 -16.39 1.63 28.44
CA LYS A 443 -16.33 2.40 27.19
C LYS A 443 -17.54 2.19 26.27
N ALA A 444 -18.33 1.14 26.51
CA ALA A 444 -19.62 0.93 25.84
C ALA A 444 -20.79 1.55 26.61
N SER A 445 -21.86 1.92 25.91
CA SER A 445 -23.12 2.29 26.57
C SER A 445 -23.80 1.04 27.14
N LEU A 446 -24.43 1.16 28.30
CA LEU A 446 -25.11 0.05 28.98
C LEU A 446 -26.62 0.26 29.01
N SER A 447 -27.40 -0.82 28.93
CA SER A 447 -28.85 -0.82 29.06
C SER A 447 -29.32 -2.10 29.75
N LYS A 448 -30.64 -2.28 29.91
CA LYS A 448 -31.24 -3.41 30.66
C LYS A 448 -30.60 -3.57 32.04
N ILE A 449 -30.52 -2.45 32.75
CA ILE A 449 -29.91 -2.40 34.09
C ILE A 449 -30.89 -3.02 35.07
N ASP A 450 -30.44 -4.02 35.82
CA ASP A 450 -31.21 -4.70 36.85
C ASP A 450 -30.44 -4.61 38.18
N LEU A 451 -31.15 -4.20 39.23
CA LEU A 451 -30.60 -4.07 40.58
C LEU A 451 -31.33 -5.06 41.49
N LYS A 452 -30.56 -5.93 42.13
CA LYS A 452 -31.03 -6.81 43.19
C LYS A 452 -30.34 -6.48 44.48
N ASP A 453 -31.08 -6.58 45.57
CA ASP A 453 -30.53 -6.44 46.91
C ASP A 453 -31.04 -7.57 47.78
N GLN A 454 -30.15 -8.11 48.60
CA GLN A 454 -30.49 -9.22 49.48
C GLN A 454 -29.73 -9.13 50.78
N THR A 455 -30.45 -9.30 51.88
CA THR A 455 -29.85 -9.54 53.20
C THR A 455 -29.13 -10.87 53.21
N ILE A 456 -27.81 -10.84 53.45
CA ILE A 456 -26.96 -12.02 53.49
C ILE A 456 -26.68 -12.49 54.92
N ALA A 457 -26.77 -11.60 55.90
CA ALA A 457 -26.64 -11.94 57.32
C ALA A 457 -27.51 -11.02 58.20
N GLY A 458 -28.05 -11.60 59.28
CA GLY A 458 -28.81 -10.85 60.29
C GLY A 458 -30.26 -10.56 59.91
N SER A 459 -30.84 -9.53 60.54
CA SER A 459 -32.22 -9.09 60.33
C SER A 459 -32.32 -7.73 59.66
N GLY A 460 -33.50 -7.46 59.11
CA GLY A 460 -33.79 -6.28 58.32
C GLY A 460 -33.68 -6.56 56.83
N THR A 461 -34.37 -5.77 56.01
CA THR A 461 -34.40 -5.90 54.56
C THR A 461 -34.58 -4.53 53.95
N VAL A 462 -33.87 -4.23 52.86
CA VAL A 462 -34.12 -3.02 52.09
C VAL A 462 -35.37 -3.22 51.26
N VAL A 463 -36.34 -2.34 51.47
CA VAL A 463 -37.65 -2.34 50.80
C VAL A 463 -37.95 -0.95 50.27
N ASP A 464 -39.13 -0.75 49.69
CA ASP A 464 -39.59 0.58 49.21
C ASP A 464 -38.64 1.23 48.20
N PHE A 465 -38.16 0.45 47.23
CA PHE A 465 -37.25 0.93 46.19
C PHE A 465 -37.89 2.04 45.34
N LYS A 466 -37.13 3.12 45.12
CA LYS A 466 -37.47 4.23 44.23
C LYS A 466 -36.46 4.30 43.11
N TYR A 467 -36.92 3.96 41.92
CA TYR A 467 -36.16 4.02 40.68
C TYR A 467 -36.42 5.35 39.95
N PRO A 468 -35.47 5.82 39.12
CA PRO A 468 -35.72 6.90 38.17
C PRO A 468 -36.89 6.58 37.24
N ALA A 469 -37.65 7.59 36.82
CA ALA A 469 -38.83 7.41 35.98
C ALA A 469 -38.54 6.68 34.66
N ASN A 470 -37.33 6.82 34.12
CA ASN A 470 -36.89 6.20 32.87
C ASN A 470 -36.11 4.89 33.05
N TRP A 471 -36.10 4.25 34.23
CA TRP A 471 -35.27 3.08 34.55
C TRP A 471 -35.30 1.97 33.49
N ASN A 472 -36.49 1.55 33.06
CA ASN A 472 -36.67 0.47 32.07
C ASN A 472 -36.14 0.82 30.67
N THR A 473 -35.91 2.10 30.39
CA THR A 473 -35.43 2.64 29.10
C THR A 473 -34.06 3.31 29.23
N LEU A 474 -33.43 3.24 30.42
CA LEU A 474 -32.20 3.95 30.70
C LEU A 474 -31.06 3.38 29.87
N VAL A 475 -30.34 4.27 29.19
CA VAL A 475 -29.05 3.99 28.57
C VAL A 475 -27.99 4.76 29.34
N LEU A 476 -27.14 4.04 30.06
CA LEU A 476 -26.06 4.61 30.85
C LEU A 476 -24.83 4.75 29.95
N LYS A 477 -24.55 5.97 29.49
CA LYS A 477 -23.37 6.29 28.68
C LYS A 477 -22.08 6.13 29.51
N PRO A 478 -20.92 5.90 28.87
CA PRO A 478 -19.62 5.88 29.56
C PRO A 478 -19.45 7.08 30.52
N GLY A 479 -19.11 6.80 31.77
CA GLY A 479 -18.93 7.81 32.83
C GLY A 479 -20.20 8.37 33.46
N ALA A 480 -21.40 7.99 32.98
CA ALA A 480 -22.66 8.41 33.58
C ALA A 480 -23.04 7.50 34.76
N SER A 481 -23.79 8.07 35.71
CA SER A 481 -24.27 7.38 36.91
C SER A 481 -25.77 7.56 37.12
N VAL A 482 -26.37 6.65 37.88
CA VAL A 482 -27.78 6.68 38.26
C VAL A 482 -27.96 6.19 39.69
N ASP A 483 -28.84 6.86 40.44
CA ASP A 483 -29.18 6.48 41.80
C ASP A 483 -30.51 5.73 41.85
N VAL A 484 -30.52 4.62 42.58
CA VAL A 484 -31.74 4.00 43.12
C VAL A 484 -31.71 4.17 44.63
N THR A 485 -32.85 4.42 45.27
CA THR A 485 -32.90 4.47 46.75
C THR A 485 -33.84 3.40 47.28
N GLY A 486 -33.55 2.86 48.45
CA GLY A 486 -34.41 1.96 49.20
C GLY A 486 -34.40 2.32 50.68
N THR A 487 -35.24 1.68 51.46
CA THR A 487 -35.33 1.89 52.91
C THR A 487 -35.06 0.57 53.63
N LEU A 488 -33.97 0.49 54.39
CA LEU A 488 -33.71 -0.60 55.31
C LEU A 488 -34.70 -0.56 56.47
N LYS A 489 -35.48 -1.64 56.63
CA LYS A 489 -36.47 -1.79 57.71
C LYS A 489 -36.31 -3.12 58.43
N GLY A 490 -36.75 -3.17 59.68
CA GLY A 490 -36.89 -4.43 60.42
C GLY A 490 -35.60 -4.99 61.04
N THR A 491 -34.59 -4.14 61.26
CA THR A 491 -33.39 -4.50 62.03
C THR A 491 -33.76 -4.73 63.50
N LYS A 492 -33.54 -5.94 64.01
CA LYS A 492 -33.85 -6.32 65.40
C LYS A 492 -32.83 -5.74 66.38
N SER A 493 -33.28 -5.44 67.59
CA SER A 493 -32.39 -5.04 68.69
C SER A 493 -31.36 -6.13 68.97
N ASN A 494 -30.11 -5.73 69.21
CA ASN A 494 -28.96 -6.63 69.47
C ASN A 494 -28.66 -7.58 68.29
N ASP A 495 -28.72 -7.05 67.07
CA ASP A 495 -28.41 -7.78 65.85
C ASP A 495 -27.48 -6.97 64.94
N HIS A 496 -26.77 -7.68 64.07
CA HIS A 496 -26.00 -7.10 62.96
C HIS A 496 -26.80 -7.29 61.67
N HIS A 497 -26.60 -6.42 60.70
CA HIS A 497 -27.21 -6.50 59.38
C HIS A 497 -26.11 -6.43 58.34
N THR A 498 -26.13 -7.35 57.39
CA THR A 498 -25.35 -7.24 56.16
C THR A 498 -26.24 -7.57 54.99
N ASP A 499 -26.26 -6.68 54.00
CA ASP A 499 -26.92 -6.88 52.73
C ASP A 499 -25.98 -6.61 51.57
N ARG A 500 -26.26 -7.27 50.44
CA ARG A 500 -25.46 -7.20 49.22
C ARG A 500 -26.33 -6.73 48.08
N ALA A 501 -25.93 -5.62 47.48
CA ALA A 501 -26.43 -5.20 46.19
C ALA A 501 -25.70 -5.96 45.08
N LYS A 502 -26.42 -6.31 44.03
CA LYS A 502 -25.87 -6.76 42.76
C LYS A 502 -26.55 -6.00 41.64
N VAL A 503 -25.76 -5.28 40.85
CA VAL A 503 -26.22 -4.69 39.60
C VAL A 503 -25.79 -5.57 38.43
N THR A 504 -26.67 -5.74 37.45
CA THR A 504 -26.34 -6.31 36.15
C THR A 504 -26.74 -5.36 35.05
N ALA A 505 -26.01 -5.36 33.94
CA ALA A 505 -26.36 -4.56 32.76
C ALA A 505 -25.87 -5.25 31.48
N GLN A 506 -26.48 -4.92 30.35
CA GLN A 506 -26.07 -5.40 29.04
C GLN A 506 -25.41 -4.27 28.24
N PRO A 507 -24.20 -4.48 27.69
CA PRO A 507 -23.56 -3.55 26.76
C PRO A 507 -24.36 -3.45 25.47
N ILE A 508 -24.56 -2.24 24.98
CA ILE A 508 -25.09 -1.99 23.64
C ILE A 508 -23.92 -2.09 22.65
N ILE A 509 -24.09 -2.95 21.64
CA ILE A 509 -23.12 -3.15 20.56
C ILE A 509 -23.80 -2.91 19.21
N ASP A 510 -23.01 -2.54 18.21
CA ASP A 510 -23.48 -2.49 16.83
C ASP A 510 -23.76 -3.89 16.33
N CYS A 511 -24.94 -4.09 15.75
CA CYS A 511 -25.35 -5.40 15.27
C CYS A 511 -24.39 -5.87 14.17
N PRO A 512 -23.71 -7.01 14.35
CA PRO A 512 -22.81 -7.54 13.34
C PRO A 512 -23.60 -7.78 12.05
N ALA A 513 -23.11 -7.20 10.96
CA ALA A 513 -23.58 -7.55 9.63
C ALA A 513 -23.13 -8.99 9.36
N ILE A 514 -24.06 -9.94 9.45
CA ILE A 514 -23.80 -11.34 9.11
C ILE A 514 -24.31 -11.55 7.69
N ASP A 515 -23.36 -11.57 6.76
CA ASP A 515 -23.59 -12.03 5.40
C ASP A 515 -22.50 -13.05 5.04
N THR A 516 -22.86 -14.32 5.08
CA THR A 516 -21.91 -15.42 4.81
C THR A 516 -21.64 -15.61 3.32
N ASP A 517 -22.41 -14.96 2.44
CA ASP A 517 -22.21 -14.97 0.99
C ASP A 517 -22.50 -13.57 0.41
N PRO A 518 -21.57 -12.61 0.58
CA PRO A 518 -21.77 -11.21 0.17
C PRO A 518 -21.84 -11.01 -1.35
N PHE A 519 -21.75 -12.10 -2.11
CA PHE A 519 -21.71 -12.08 -3.56
C PHE A 519 -22.99 -12.64 -4.19
N ASP A 520 -23.97 -13.12 -3.40
CA ASP A 520 -25.21 -13.72 -3.90
C ASP A 520 -26.23 -12.70 -4.45
N GLY A 521 -25.89 -11.40 -4.41
CA GLY A 521 -26.72 -10.31 -4.89
C GLY A 521 -27.79 -9.86 -3.90
N LYS A 522 -27.82 -10.42 -2.68
CA LYS A 522 -28.64 -9.94 -1.57
C LYS A 522 -27.84 -8.98 -0.73
N ASN A 523 -28.51 -7.96 -0.19
CA ASN A 523 -27.89 -7.08 0.78
C ASN A 523 -28.03 -7.70 2.18
N PRO A 524 -27.03 -7.57 3.06
CA PRO A 524 -27.20 -7.91 4.46
C PRO A 524 -28.36 -7.11 5.04
N THR A 525 -29.38 -7.81 5.51
CA THR A 525 -30.46 -7.20 6.29
C THR A 525 -29.96 -6.90 7.69
N VAL A 526 -29.44 -5.69 7.90
CA VAL A 526 -29.30 -5.11 9.25
C VAL A 526 -30.54 -4.28 9.50
N ASP A 527 -31.38 -4.70 10.44
CA ASP A 527 -32.52 -3.90 10.90
C ASP A 527 -31.99 -2.69 11.67
N PRO A 528 -32.10 -1.44 11.14
CA PRO A 528 -31.54 -0.26 11.79
C PRO A 528 -32.21 0.06 13.14
N SER A 529 -33.40 -0.52 13.39
CA SER A 529 -34.15 -0.35 14.63
C SER A 529 -33.78 -1.38 15.70
N LYS A 530 -32.99 -2.41 15.34
CA LYS A 530 -32.59 -3.49 16.24
C LYS A 530 -31.34 -3.09 17.02
N VAL A 531 -31.48 -3.01 18.34
CA VAL A 531 -30.35 -2.83 19.26
C VAL A 531 -29.79 -4.21 19.62
N CYS A 532 -28.50 -4.42 19.38
CA CYS A 532 -27.81 -5.63 19.78
C CYS A 532 -27.14 -5.46 21.15
N TYR A 533 -27.07 -6.56 21.89
CA TYR A 533 -26.53 -6.59 23.24
C TYR A 533 -25.45 -7.66 23.34
N ASP A 534 -24.37 -7.33 24.03
CA ASP A 534 -23.33 -8.30 24.39
C ASP A 534 -23.68 -9.02 25.72
N THR A 535 -22.79 -9.91 26.14
CA THR A 535 -22.82 -10.64 27.41
C THR A 535 -23.04 -9.67 28.57
N ALA A 536 -23.98 -10.02 29.45
CA ALA A 536 -24.28 -9.21 30.61
C ALA A 536 -23.07 -9.13 31.55
N ILE A 537 -22.81 -7.92 32.05
CA ILE A 537 -21.80 -7.65 33.08
C ILE A 537 -22.48 -7.43 34.42
N SER A 538 -21.73 -7.60 35.52
CA SER A 538 -22.27 -7.38 36.86
C SER A 538 -21.24 -6.86 37.85
N ALA A 539 -21.70 -6.05 38.80
CA ALA A 539 -20.94 -5.62 39.98
C ALA A 539 -21.78 -5.83 41.25
N HIS A 540 -21.12 -5.86 42.39
CA HIS A 540 -21.77 -6.01 43.69
C HIS A 540 -21.09 -5.11 44.72
N ASP A 541 -21.84 -4.75 45.75
CA ASP A 541 -21.34 -3.95 46.87
C ASP A 541 -22.11 -4.31 48.14
N ASP A 542 -21.43 -4.30 49.27
CA ASP A 542 -21.97 -4.70 50.57
C ASP A 542 -22.24 -3.49 51.45
N TRP A 543 -23.22 -3.60 52.34
CA TRP A 543 -23.46 -2.59 53.36
C TRP A 543 -23.77 -3.23 54.71
N ASN A 544 -23.25 -2.61 55.77
CA ASN A 544 -23.32 -3.14 57.11
C ASN A 544 -23.98 -2.16 58.09
N GLY A 545 -24.86 -2.70 58.93
CA GLY A 545 -25.51 -2.00 60.03
C GLY A 545 -25.53 -2.85 61.30
N TYR A 546 -25.84 -2.23 62.43
CA TYR A 546 -26.11 -2.92 63.69
C TYR A 546 -27.13 -2.12 64.50
N ASN A 547 -27.87 -2.78 65.39
CA ASN A 547 -28.83 -2.09 66.25
C ASN A 547 -28.51 -2.39 67.72
N LYS A 548 -28.12 -1.36 68.47
CA LYS A 548 -27.76 -1.49 69.89
C LYS A 548 -28.95 -1.95 70.74
N PRO A 549 -28.71 -2.62 71.87
CA PRO A 549 -29.77 -2.97 72.81
C PRO A 549 -30.55 -1.72 73.23
N ALA A 550 -31.88 -1.78 73.18
CA ALA A 550 -32.70 -0.74 73.78
C ALA A 550 -32.33 -0.60 75.27
N PRO A 551 -32.08 0.63 75.79
CA PRO A 551 -31.81 0.79 77.22
C PRO A 551 -32.98 0.22 78.02
N ALA A 552 -32.67 -0.69 78.94
CA ALA A 552 -33.68 -1.34 79.78
C ALA A 552 -34.56 -0.26 80.43
N LYS A 553 -35.88 -0.32 80.18
CA LYS A 553 -36.83 0.55 80.89
C LYS A 553 -36.79 0.17 82.37
N ASN A 554 -36.20 1.06 83.17
CA ASN A 554 -36.13 0.93 84.63
C ASN A 554 -37.48 0.57 85.23
N ALA A 555 -37.55 -0.56 85.93
CA ALA A 555 -38.59 -0.86 86.89
C ALA A 555 -37.95 -1.10 88.27
N LEU A 556 -38.45 -0.31 89.22
CA LEU A 556 -38.48 -0.50 90.68
C LEU A 556 -37.34 0.06 91.53
N ALA A 557 -37.69 1.17 92.20
CA ALA A 557 -37.18 1.55 93.50
C ALA A 557 -37.83 0.70 94.62
N LYS A 558 -37.03 0.18 95.55
CA LYS A 558 -37.26 0.21 97.02
C LYS A 558 -36.13 -0.47 97.81
N THR A 559 -35.44 0.34 98.61
CA THR A 559 -35.06 0.17 100.05
C THR A 559 -34.72 -1.22 100.63
N GLY A 560 -33.53 -1.33 101.23
CA GLY A 560 -33.37 -1.72 102.64
C GLY A 560 -32.83 -3.13 103.00
N ALA A 561 -31.58 -3.13 103.52
CA ALA A 561 -31.02 -3.93 104.62
C ALA A 561 -30.65 -5.44 104.45
N ASP A 562 -29.34 -5.68 104.63
CA ASP A 562 -28.72 -6.57 105.64
C ASP A 562 -28.08 -7.95 105.31
N ILE A 563 -26.75 -7.99 105.58
CA ILE A 563 -25.91 -8.99 106.29
C ILE A 563 -25.16 -10.10 105.50
N PHE A 564 -23.82 -9.94 105.49
CA PHE A 564 -22.66 -10.86 105.66
C PHE A 564 -22.78 -12.39 105.45
N TRP A 565 -21.77 -13.00 104.81
CA TRP A 565 -20.65 -13.77 105.43
C TRP A 565 -19.57 -14.22 104.39
N LEU A 566 -18.29 -14.04 104.78
CA LEU A 566 -17.00 -14.78 104.58
C LEU A 566 -16.64 -15.56 103.28
N ALA A 567 -15.46 -15.37 102.67
CA ALA A 567 -14.07 -15.85 103.00
C ALA A 567 -13.84 -17.35 102.65
N ALA A 568 -12.69 -17.89 102.22
CA ALA A 568 -11.28 -17.50 102.09
C ALA A 568 -10.61 -18.44 101.04
N ALA A 569 -9.62 -17.99 100.26
CA ALA A 569 -8.17 -18.30 100.36
C ALA A 569 -7.70 -19.70 99.91
N VAL A 570 -6.65 -19.75 99.06
CA VAL A 570 -5.26 -20.15 99.41
C VAL A 570 -4.43 -20.50 98.16
N VAL A 571 -3.22 -19.95 98.14
CA VAL A 571 -2.05 -20.10 97.26
C VAL A 571 -1.42 -21.50 97.39
N LEU A 572 -0.75 -22.03 96.34
CA LEU A 572 0.59 -22.64 96.46
C LEU A 572 1.25 -22.96 95.10
N LEU A 573 2.57 -22.72 95.09
CA LEU A 573 3.56 -22.81 94.01
C LEU A 573 4.30 -24.16 94.00
N ALA A 574 5.09 -24.33 92.94
CA ALA A 574 6.21 -25.29 92.71
C ALA A 574 5.79 -26.65 92.12
N GLY A 575 6.48 -27.23 91.13
CA GLY A 575 7.71 -26.90 90.42
C GLY A 575 8.32 -28.18 89.81
N GLY A 576 8.95 -28.07 88.64
CA GLY A 576 10.05 -28.95 88.21
C GLY A 576 9.77 -30.14 87.27
N GLY A 577 10.42 -30.13 86.09
CA GLY A 577 11.30 -31.25 85.72
C GLY A 577 11.07 -32.03 84.40
N ALA A 578 11.83 -31.64 83.36
CA ALA A 578 12.61 -32.48 82.42
C ALA A 578 11.95 -33.30 81.26
N GLY A 579 12.59 -33.20 80.07
CA GLY A 579 12.50 -34.14 78.93
C GLY A 579 12.46 -33.46 77.55
N LEU A 580 13.56 -32.89 77.02
CA LEU A 580 14.43 -33.48 75.98
C LEU A 580 13.69 -34.13 74.78
N PHE A 581 13.74 -33.52 73.58
CA PHE A 581 14.60 -33.97 72.46
C PHE A 581 14.56 -33.00 71.25
N LEU A 582 15.69 -33.00 70.55
CA LEU A 582 16.18 -32.13 69.49
C LEU A 582 15.63 -32.48 68.09
N TYR A 583 15.53 -31.48 67.18
CA TYR A 583 16.27 -31.40 65.91
C TYR A 583 15.97 -30.03 65.22
N ARG A 584 16.93 -29.07 65.16
CA ARG A 584 17.80 -28.68 64.00
C ARG A 584 17.01 -28.35 62.72
N ARG A 585 17.33 -27.32 61.90
CA ARG A 585 18.43 -26.35 61.71
C ARG A 585 17.87 -25.41 60.60
N SER A 586 17.84 -24.08 60.72
CA SER A 586 18.93 -23.10 60.55
C SER A 586 18.98 -22.42 59.17
N LEU A 587 19.03 -21.08 59.22
CA LEU A 587 19.86 -20.17 58.41
C LEU A 587 19.39 -19.90 56.95
N ALA A 588 19.48 -18.69 56.39
CA ALA A 588 20.05 -17.43 56.83
C ALA A 588 19.48 -16.26 55.98
N LEU A 589 19.45 -15.08 56.59
CA LEU A 589 19.50 -13.79 55.91
C LEU A 589 20.83 -13.61 55.17
N SER A 590 20.84 -12.91 54.04
CA SER A 590 21.67 -11.69 53.85
C SER A 590 21.36 -10.98 52.53
N ASP A 591 21.04 -9.69 52.65
CA ASP A 591 21.28 -8.65 51.65
C ASP A 591 22.74 -8.64 51.21
N ALA A 592 23.00 -8.27 49.94
CA ALA A 592 23.78 -7.07 49.61
C ALA A 592 24.00 -6.90 48.10
N SER A 593 23.99 -5.63 47.72
CA SER A 593 24.26 -5.02 46.42
C SER A 593 25.56 -5.44 45.72
N GLY A 594 25.55 -5.33 44.39
CA GLY A 594 26.77 -5.21 43.59
C GLY A 594 26.48 -4.80 42.14
N LYS A 595 26.55 -3.49 41.86
CA LYS A 595 26.97 -2.95 40.56
C LYS A 595 28.49 -3.08 40.49
N ASP A 596 29.06 -3.59 39.40
CA ASP A 596 29.62 -2.79 38.30
C ASP A 596 30.53 -3.65 37.38
N THR A 597 30.60 -3.21 36.11
CA THR A 597 31.70 -3.35 35.13
C THR A 597 32.13 -4.75 34.60
N ASP A 598 31.89 -4.93 33.29
CA ASP A 598 32.89 -4.94 32.19
C ASP A 598 32.94 -6.15 31.23
N SER A 599 32.97 -5.77 29.94
CA SER A 599 33.65 -6.40 28.80
C SER A 599 33.01 -7.52 27.95
N LYS A 600 32.86 -7.16 26.66
CA LYS A 600 33.14 -7.88 25.39
C LYS A 600 32.29 -9.10 24.99
N GLU A 601 31.50 -8.94 23.93
CA GLU A 601 31.90 -9.22 22.53
C GLU A 601 31.09 -8.38 21.54
#